data_AF-A0A2E7EJG3-F1
#
_entry.id   AF-A0A2E7EJG3-F1
#
_cell.length_a   1.000
_cell.length_b   1.000
_cell.length_c   1.000
_cell.angle_alpha   90.00
_cell.angle_beta   90.00
_cell.angle_gamma   90.00
#
_symmetry.space_group_name_H-M   'P 1'
#
loop_
_entity.id
_entity.type
_entity.pdbx_description
1 polymer ?
#
loop_
_entity_poly.entity_id
_entity_poly.type
_entity_poly.pdbx_seq_one_letter_code
_entity_poly.pdbx_strand_id
1 'polypeptide(L)'
;MPEHYSQNENPLPIEEWVAKMDQAIEQICSLGRKLLETHSISAEAKKVAQEWSLADRLDQEESALRELFRRARAILESIESARAAMVDPSAEADQRHRAMHVAVDVIHENLPEIEKAFLVSRHSALDLLRWADRSGFVEGSSLPATYRASYSELVSCTPVFKPRLEAMQHELLRQKDRGHVHEDVRHLLSALTRYNALADSARAFVRSIVQPPFELVFHDAETFQDDWEGIDVDRHGDLATEINDCCQLLLYDLDQFHRKVERVEPELNAGLDASLYLLPNEEWRVIFTVDEDPVFHEMRISLLRIVHESKYENALSDVIRELYAGWNES
;
A
#
# COMPACT_ATOMS: atom_id res chain seq x y z
N MET A 1 -43.49 12.03 -0.98
CA MET A 1 -42.67 11.19 -0.09
C MET A 1 -41.82 10.30 -1.00
N PRO A 2 -40.51 10.53 -1.14
CA PRO A 2 -39.71 9.76 -2.09
C PRO A 2 -39.33 8.39 -1.51
N GLU A 3 -39.42 7.38 -2.37
CA GLU A 3 -39.21 5.95 -2.18
C GLU A 3 -37.73 5.60 -1.87
N HIS A 4 -37.23 5.94 -0.68
CA HIS A 4 -35.85 5.58 -0.27
C HIS A 4 -35.73 4.23 0.47
N TYR A 5 -36.76 3.39 0.47
CA TYR A 5 -36.79 2.15 1.27
C TYR A 5 -36.26 0.87 0.60
N SER A 6 -35.81 0.89 -0.66
CA SER A 6 -35.61 -0.37 -1.42
C SER A 6 -34.15 -0.86 -1.57
N GLN A 7 -33.13 -0.06 -1.25
CA GLN A 7 -31.74 -0.49 -1.51
C GLN A 7 -31.19 -1.53 -0.52
N ASN A 8 -31.81 -1.68 0.67
CA ASN A 8 -31.30 -2.56 1.73
C ASN A 8 -31.86 -3.99 1.67
N GLU A 9 -32.81 -4.26 0.78
CA GLU A 9 -33.44 -5.59 0.63
C GLU A 9 -32.70 -6.49 -0.37
N ASN A 10 -31.98 -5.90 -1.33
CA ASN A 10 -31.29 -6.66 -2.36
C ASN A 10 -29.95 -7.23 -1.86
N PRO A 11 -29.66 -8.53 -2.09
CA PRO A 11 -28.41 -9.14 -1.69
C PRO A 11 -27.22 -8.46 -2.37
N LEU A 12 -26.09 -8.40 -1.68
CA LEU A 12 -24.83 -7.92 -2.25
C LEU A 12 -24.52 -8.71 -3.55
N PRO A 13 -24.13 -8.05 -4.66
CA PRO A 13 -23.83 -8.73 -5.94
C PRO A 13 -22.44 -9.41 -5.90
N ILE A 14 -22.22 -10.27 -4.90
CA ILE A 14 -20.92 -10.88 -4.60
C ILE A 14 -20.44 -11.71 -5.79
N GLU A 15 -21.31 -12.52 -6.41
CA GLU A 15 -20.92 -13.39 -7.54
C GLU A 15 -20.53 -12.59 -8.81
N GLU A 16 -21.25 -11.51 -9.13
CA GLU A 16 -20.89 -10.64 -10.25
C GLU A 16 -19.56 -9.93 -9.99
N TRP A 17 -19.35 -9.49 -8.75
CA TRP A 17 -18.10 -8.89 -8.33
C TRP A 17 -16.94 -9.89 -8.37
N VAL A 18 -17.17 -11.14 -7.93
CA VAL A 18 -16.18 -12.23 -7.98
C VAL A 18 -15.70 -12.44 -9.41
N ALA A 19 -16.62 -12.59 -10.36
CA ALA A 19 -16.26 -12.78 -11.76
C ALA A 19 -15.46 -11.60 -12.35
N LYS A 20 -15.83 -10.36 -12.00
CA LYS A 20 -15.11 -9.16 -12.44
C LYS A 20 -13.71 -9.06 -11.83
N MET A 21 -13.57 -9.41 -10.55
CA MET A 21 -12.29 -9.38 -9.84
C MET A 21 -11.33 -10.45 -10.37
N ASP A 22 -11.80 -11.67 -10.60
CA ASP A 22 -10.98 -12.73 -11.20
C ASP A 22 -10.46 -12.31 -12.56
N GLN A 23 -11.33 -11.76 -13.42
CA GLN A 23 -10.93 -11.24 -14.73
C GLN A 23 -9.88 -10.12 -14.62
N ALA A 24 -10.06 -9.17 -13.69
CA ALA A 24 -9.13 -8.06 -13.50
C ALA A 24 -7.76 -8.56 -13.01
N ILE A 25 -7.73 -9.52 -12.07
CA ILE A 25 -6.48 -10.12 -11.57
C ILE A 25 -5.76 -10.87 -12.70
N GLU A 26 -6.47 -11.69 -13.48
CA GLU A 26 -5.88 -12.39 -14.64
C GLU A 26 -5.27 -11.41 -15.64
N GLN A 27 -5.97 -10.31 -15.92
CA GLN A 27 -5.49 -9.27 -16.81
C GLN A 27 -4.22 -8.59 -16.27
N ILE A 28 -4.18 -8.22 -14.98
CA ILE A 28 -3.01 -7.62 -14.33
C ILE A 28 -1.81 -8.57 -14.41
N CYS A 29 -1.97 -9.83 -13.99
CA CYS A 29 -0.89 -10.82 -13.99
C CYS A 29 -0.38 -11.09 -15.42
N SER A 30 -1.29 -11.19 -16.40
CA SER A 30 -0.92 -11.38 -17.81
C SER A 30 -0.13 -10.19 -18.35
N LEU A 31 -0.59 -8.96 -18.07
CA LEU A 31 0.09 -7.74 -18.50
C LEU A 31 1.44 -7.55 -17.82
N GLY A 32 1.56 -7.87 -16.53
CA GLY A 32 2.83 -7.80 -15.79
C GLY A 32 3.91 -8.72 -16.38
N ARG A 33 3.55 -9.99 -16.63
CA ARG A 33 4.45 -10.95 -17.30
C ARG A 33 4.82 -10.48 -18.71
N LYS A 34 3.84 -10.03 -19.49
CA LYS A 34 4.08 -9.51 -20.85
C LYS A 34 4.98 -8.28 -20.85
N LEU A 35 4.83 -7.41 -19.86
CA LEU A 35 5.69 -6.23 -19.69
C LEU A 35 7.13 -6.66 -19.45
N LEU A 36 7.37 -7.55 -18.48
CA LEU A 36 8.70 -8.08 -18.18
C LEU A 36 9.34 -8.75 -19.41
N GLU A 37 8.61 -9.61 -20.11
CA GLU A 37 9.11 -10.30 -21.31
C GLU A 37 9.43 -9.33 -22.44
N THR A 38 8.53 -8.38 -22.73
CA THR A 38 8.64 -7.48 -23.87
C THR A 38 9.71 -6.42 -23.65
N HIS A 39 9.90 -5.97 -22.42
CA HIS A 39 10.82 -4.88 -22.07
C HIS A 39 12.23 -5.39 -21.69
N SER A 40 12.40 -6.71 -21.51
CA SER A 40 13.70 -7.37 -21.31
C SER A 40 14.47 -7.60 -22.63
N ILE A 41 14.55 -6.59 -23.51
CA ILE A 41 15.19 -6.75 -24.84
C ILE A 41 16.71 -6.63 -24.74
N SER A 42 17.21 -5.70 -23.92
CA SER A 42 18.65 -5.49 -23.74
C SER A 42 19.24 -6.42 -22.68
N ALA A 43 20.53 -6.72 -22.79
CA ALA A 43 21.25 -7.49 -21.77
C ALA A 43 21.25 -6.78 -20.42
N GLU A 44 21.32 -5.44 -20.43
CA GLU A 44 21.27 -4.61 -19.24
C GLU A 44 19.89 -4.67 -18.56
N ALA A 45 18.80 -4.53 -19.32
CA ALA A 45 17.44 -4.64 -18.80
C ALA A 45 17.21 -5.99 -18.10
N LYS A 46 17.70 -7.08 -18.71
CA LYS A 46 17.63 -8.44 -18.14
C LYS A 46 18.41 -8.56 -16.85
N LYS A 47 19.62 -7.98 -16.80
CA LYS A 47 20.47 -8.02 -15.62
C LYS A 47 19.79 -7.30 -14.45
N VAL A 48 19.31 -6.08 -14.66
CA VAL A 48 18.59 -5.31 -13.62
C VAL A 48 17.30 -6.05 -13.20
N ALA A 49 16.57 -6.64 -14.14
CA ALA A 49 15.38 -7.43 -13.82
C ALA A 49 15.67 -8.63 -12.91
N GLN A 50 16.83 -9.28 -13.11
CA GLN A 50 17.30 -10.38 -12.27
C GLN A 50 17.76 -9.89 -10.90
N GLU A 51 18.51 -8.80 -10.84
CA GLU A 51 18.97 -8.18 -9.58
C GLU A 51 17.79 -7.73 -8.71
N TRP A 52 16.70 -7.28 -9.32
CA TRP A 52 15.48 -6.86 -8.62
C TRP A 52 14.50 -8.00 -8.37
N SER A 53 14.82 -9.21 -8.81
CA SER A 53 13.97 -10.42 -8.71
C SER A 53 12.56 -10.18 -9.24
N LEU A 54 12.42 -9.48 -10.37
CA LEU A 54 11.10 -9.03 -10.87
C LEU A 54 10.15 -10.19 -11.21
N ALA A 55 10.69 -11.33 -11.64
CA ALA A 55 9.88 -12.53 -11.88
C ALA A 55 9.24 -13.04 -10.57
N ASP A 56 10.04 -13.12 -9.50
CA ASP A 56 9.54 -13.54 -8.19
C ASP A 56 8.57 -12.50 -7.62
N ARG A 57 8.83 -11.20 -7.82
CA ARG A 57 7.92 -10.12 -7.41
C ARG A 57 6.57 -10.19 -8.14
N LEU A 58 6.55 -10.57 -9.42
CA LEU A 58 5.31 -10.81 -10.18
C LEU A 58 4.52 -12.02 -9.65
N ASP A 59 5.21 -13.10 -9.27
CA ASP A 59 4.53 -14.26 -8.67
C ASP A 59 4.02 -13.94 -7.25
N GLN A 60 4.74 -13.11 -6.50
CA GLN A 60 4.28 -12.55 -5.23
C GLN A 60 3.08 -11.61 -5.40
N GLU A 61 3.08 -10.76 -6.42
CA GLU A 61 1.95 -9.90 -6.79
C GLU A 61 0.71 -10.75 -7.08
N GLU A 62 0.82 -11.77 -7.94
CA GLU A 62 -0.30 -12.65 -8.26
C GLU A 62 -0.84 -13.32 -6.98
N SER A 63 0.04 -13.87 -6.15
CA SER A 63 -0.33 -14.54 -4.90
C SER A 63 -1.03 -13.57 -3.94
N ALA A 64 -0.51 -12.34 -3.82
CA ALA A 64 -1.06 -11.31 -2.96
C ALA A 64 -2.42 -10.80 -3.46
N LEU A 65 -2.59 -10.54 -4.75
CA LEU A 65 -3.87 -10.14 -5.34
C LEU A 65 -4.95 -11.21 -5.14
N ARG A 66 -4.61 -12.48 -5.35
CA ARG A 66 -5.53 -13.61 -5.11
C ARG A 66 -5.90 -13.74 -3.63
N GLU A 67 -4.93 -13.59 -2.73
CA GLU A 67 -5.18 -13.62 -1.29
C GLU A 67 -6.07 -12.47 -0.85
N LEU A 68 -5.75 -11.24 -1.25
CA LEU A 68 -6.57 -10.05 -1.03
C LEU A 68 -8.01 -10.28 -1.46
N PHE A 69 -8.22 -10.80 -2.66
CA PHE A 69 -9.54 -11.07 -3.19
C PHE A 69 -10.29 -12.13 -2.39
N ARG A 70 -9.65 -13.26 -2.10
CA ARG A 70 -10.23 -14.35 -1.30
C ARG A 70 -10.67 -13.86 0.09
N ARG A 71 -9.84 -13.03 0.73
CA ARG A 71 -10.09 -12.45 2.06
C ARG A 71 -11.22 -11.42 2.02
N ALA A 72 -11.21 -10.52 1.03
CA ALA A 72 -12.28 -9.54 0.83
C ALA A 72 -13.62 -10.22 0.56
N ARG A 73 -13.65 -11.28 -0.24
CA ARG A 73 -14.83 -12.12 -0.49
C ARG A 73 -15.38 -12.69 0.83
N ALA A 74 -14.54 -13.29 1.65
CA ALA A 74 -14.97 -13.87 2.93
C ALA A 74 -15.61 -12.82 3.86
N ILE A 75 -15.06 -11.61 3.89
CA ILE A 75 -15.66 -10.47 4.62
C ILE A 75 -17.04 -10.11 4.03
N LEU A 76 -17.17 -9.97 2.71
CA LEU A 76 -18.43 -9.59 2.09
C LEU A 76 -19.52 -10.66 2.31
N GLU A 77 -19.16 -11.94 2.22
CA GLU A 77 -20.08 -13.06 2.47
C GLU A 77 -20.53 -13.12 3.93
N SER A 78 -19.64 -12.84 4.89
CA SER A 78 -20.00 -12.81 6.32
C SER A 78 -20.89 -11.62 6.65
N ILE A 79 -20.61 -10.44 6.08
CA ILE A 79 -21.47 -9.24 6.22
C ILE A 79 -22.85 -9.50 5.62
N GLU A 80 -22.93 -10.09 4.43
CA GLU A 80 -24.22 -10.42 3.81
C GLU A 80 -25.00 -11.45 4.63
N SER A 81 -24.32 -12.44 5.21
CA SER A 81 -24.93 -13.42 6.11
C SER A 81 -25.49 -12.75 7.38
N ALA A 82 -24.74 -11.81 7.98
CA ALA A 82 -25.22 -11.02 9.11
C ALA A 82 -26.42 -10.15 8.75
N ARG A 83 -26.37 -9.47 7.59
CA ARG A 83 -27.49 -8.67 7.07
C ARG A 83 -28.73 -9.53 6.86
N ALA A 84 -28.61 -10.69 6.20
CA ALA A 84 -29.70 -11.61 5.92
C ALA A 84 -30.39 -12.06 7.23
N ALA A 85 -29.62 -12.43 8.25
CA ALA A 85 -30.17 -12.80 9.56
C ALA A 85 -30.90 -11.64 10.25
N MET A 86 -30.41 -10.40 10.09
CA MET A 86 -31.04 -9.22 10.67
C MET A 86 -32.38 -8.87 10.04
N VAL A 87 -32.51 -9.00 8.72
CA VAL A 87 -33.73 -8.66 7.98
C VAL A 87 -34.76 -9.79 7.99
N ASP A 88 -34.34 -11.03 8.28
CA ASP A 88 -35.24 -12.17 8.38
C ASP A 88 -36.14 -12.05 9.63
N PRO A 89 -37.47 -11.87 9.45
CA PRO A 89 -38.41 -11.76 10.57
C PRO A 89 -38.55 -13.09 11.34
N SER A 90 -38.19 -14.21 10.72
CA SER A 90 -38.25 -15.56 11.33
C SER A 90 -36.98 -15.94 12.10
N ALA A 91 -35.88 -15.20 11.92
CA ALA A 91 -34.63 -15.48 12.63
C ALA A 91 -34.76 -15.24 14.14
N GLU A 92 -34.34 -16.23 14.93
CA GLU A 92 -34.26 -16.11 16.38
C GLU A 92 -33.16 -15.12 16.81
N ALA A 93 -33.29 -14.54 18.01
CA ALA A 93 -32.31 -13.59 18.54
C ALA A 93 -30.88 -14.19 18.58
N ASP A 94 -30.75 -15.44 19.02
CA ASP A 94 -29.47 -16.15 19.06
C ASP A 94 -28.86 -16.35 17.66
N GLN A 95 -29.69 -16.57 16.64
CA GLN A 95 -29.21 -16.69 15.26
C GLN A 95 -28.66 -15.35 14.75
N ARG A 96 -29.33 -14.23 15.06
CA ARG A 96 -28.86 -12.88 14.72
C ARG A 96 -27.54 -12.57 15.41
N HIS A 97 -27.44 -12.81 16.72
CA HIS A 97 -26.21 -12.57 17.49
C HIS A 97 -25.04 -13.40 16.96
N ARG A 98 -25.25 -14.70 16.69
CA ARG A 98 -24.23 -15.57 16.09
C ARG A 98 -23.76 -15.04 14.73
N ALA A 99 -24.67 -14.61 13.87
CA ALA A 99 -24.30 -14.08 12.56
C ALA A 99 -23.48 -12.78 12.66
N MET A 100 -23.81 -11.88 13.60
CA MET A 100 -23.03 -10.68 13.86
C MET A 100 -21.62 -11.00 14.39
N HIS A 101 -21.51 -11.92 15.36
CA HIS A 101 -20.22 -12.34 15.90
C HIS A 101 -19.32 -12.95 14.82
N VAL A 102 -19.86 -13.86 14.01
CA VAL A 102 -19.10 -14.47 12.90
C VAL A 102 -18.62 -13.39 11.93
N ALA A 103 -19.45 -12.40 11.60
CA ALA A 103 -19.02 -11.29 10.73
C ALA A 103 -17.90 -10.46 11.36
N VAL A 104 -17.97 -10.17 12.67
CA VAL A 104 -16.92 -9.44 13.40
C VAL A 104 -15.60 -10.23 13.38
N ASP A 105 -15.64 -11.51 13.71
CA ASP A 105 -14.45 -12.36 13.77
C ASP A 105 -13.81 -12.48 12.38
N VAL A 106 -14.61 -12.74 11.35
CA VAL A 106 -14.14 -12.77 9.96
C VAL A 106 -13.52 -11.43 9.55
N ILE A 107 -14.12 -10.28 9.91
CA ILE A 107 -13.51 -8.98 9.61
C ILE A 107 -12.15 -8.86 10.31
N HIS A 108 -12.08 -9.13 11.62
CA HIS A 108 -10.85 -8.97 12.39
C HIS A 108 -9.72 -9.90 11.94
N GLU A 109 -10.03 -11.14 11.60
CA GLU A 109 -9.04 -12.12 11.13
C GLU A 109 -8.49 -11.79 9.74
N ASN A 110 -9.33 -11.25 8.86
CA ASN A 110 -8.97 -11.08 7.45
C ASN A 110 -8.40 -9.68 7.14
N LEU A 111 -8.69 -8.66 7.96
CA LEU A 111 -8.28 -7.28 7.70
C LEU A 111 -6.74 -7.09 7.65
N PRO A 112 -5.94 -7.58 8.62
CA PRO A 112 -4.48 -7.43 8.58
C PRO A 112 -3.82 -8.13 7.39
N GLU A 113 -4.36 -9.27 6.98
CA GLU A 113 -3.86 -10.02 5.82
C GLU A 113 -4.18 -9.31 4.51
N ILE A 114 -5.33 -8.65 4.41
CA ILE A 114 -5.67 -7.79 3.27
C ILE A 114 -4.68 -6.62 3.19
N GLU A 115 -4.39 -5.94 4.31
CA GLU A 115 -3.41 -4.84 4.36
C GLU A 115 -2.03 -5.31 3.89
N LYS A 116 -1.55 -6.44 4.40
CA LYS A 116 -0.28 -7.05 3.97
C LYS A 116 -0.26 -7.36 2.47
N ALA A 117 -1.32 -7.97 1.95
CA ALA A 117 -1.45 -8.30 0.54
C ALA A 117 -1.48 -7.05 -0.36
N PHE A 118 -2.12 -5.97 0.09
CA PHE A 118 -2.07 -4.67 -0.60
C PHE A 118 -0.64 -4.15 -0.72
N LEU A 119 0.13 -4.16 0.38
CA LEU A 119 1.50 -3.68 0.38
C LEU A 119 2.37 -4.45 -0.62
N VAL A 120 2.32 -5.78 -0.57
CA VAL A 120 3.09 -6.66 -1.49
C VAL A 120 2.70 -6.39 -2.95
N SER A 121 1.39 -6.41 -3.27
CA SER A 121 0.92 -6.17 -4.64
C SER A 121 1.38 -4.81 -5.16
N ARG A 122 1.38 -3.78 -4.29
CA ARG A 122 1.84 -2.43 -4.64
C ARG A 122 3.32 -2.38 -4.95
N HIS A 123 4.14 -2.91 -4.04
CA HIS A 123 5.59 -2.86 -4.17
C HIS A 123 6.02 -3.57 -5.46
N SER A 124 5.48 -4.76 -5.72
CA SER A 124 5.72 -5.48 -6.96
C SER A 124 5.30 -4.69 -8.21
N ALA A 125 4.10 -4.10 -8.22
CA ALA A 125 3.62 -3.33 -9.37
C ALA A 125 4.50 -2.10 -9.66
N LEU A 126 4.90 -1.38 -8.60
CA LEU A 126 5.72 -0.18 -8.71
C LEU A 126 7.14 -0.51 -9.14
N ASP A 127 7.74 -1.58 -8.62
CA ASP A 127 9.08 -2.00 -9.03
C ASP A 127 9.12 -2.38 -10.50
N LEU A 128 8.12 -3.12 -10.98
CA LEU A 128 8.01 -3.46 -12.39
C LEU A 128 7.85 -2.22 -13.27
N LEU A 129 7.00 -1.28 -12.86
CA LEU A 129 6.78 -0.04 -13.60
C LEU A 129 8.03 0.85 -13.64
N ARG A 130 8.77 0.94 -12.53
CA ARG A 130 10.04 1.67 -12.45
C ARG A 130 11.12 1.02 -13.30
N TRP A 131 11.24 -0.29 -13.24
CA TRP A 131 12.17 -1.02 -14.09
C TRP A 131 11.83 -0.82 -15.57
N ALA A 132 10.56 -0.90 -15.96
CA ALA A 132 10.12 -0.71 -17.33
C ALA A 132 10.44 0.71 -17.86
N ASP A 133 10.40 1.71 -16.98
CA ASP A 133 10.73 3.10 -17.33
C ASP A 133 12.24 3.34 -17.45
N ARG A 134 13.04 2.83 -16.50
CA ARG A 134 14.48 3.13 -16.43
C ARG A 134 15.35 2.21 -17.29
N SER A 135 15.08 0.91 -17.23
CA SER A 135 15.99 -0.12 -17.76
C SER A 135 15.34 -0.91 -18.89
N GLY A 136 14.03 -1.11 -18.81
CA GLY A 136 13.23 -1.84 -19.79
C GLY A 136 12.66 -0.98 -20.92
N PHE A 137 13.00 0.31 -21.02
CA PHE A 137 12.31 1.25 -21.90
C PHE A 137 12.21 0.75 -23.36
N VAL A 138 10.98 0.65 -23.85
CA VAL A 138 10.66 0.37 -25.25
C VAL A 138 9.87 1.53 -25.82
N GLU A 139 10.48 2.24 -26.77
CA GLU A 139 9.87 3.40 -27.43
C GLU A 139 8.50 3.04 -28.05
N GLY A 140 7.48 3.85 -27.74
CA GLY A 140 6.13 3.67 -28.25
C GLY A 140 5.34 2.51 -27.62
N SER A 141 5.88 1.81 -26.62
CA SER A 141 5.14 0.74 -25.95
C SER A 141 4.02 1.31 -25.07
N SER A 142 2.79 0.88 -25.31
CA SER A 142 1.65 1.22 -24.44
C SER A 142 1.53 0.29 -23.23
N LEU A 143 2.35 -0.76 -23.12
CA LEU A 143 2.21 -1.80 -22.10
C LEU A 143 2.27 -1.27 -20.66
N PRO A 144 3.21 -0.38 -20.26
CA PRO A 144 3.20 0.19 -18.92
C PRO A 144 1.90 0.94 -18.61
N ALA A 145 1.39 1.72 -19.57
CA ALA A 145 0.14 2.45 -19.41
C ALA A 145 -1.08 1.52 -19.32
N THR A 146 -1.12 0.46 -20.14
CA THR A 146 -2.18 -0.56 -20.10
C THR A 146 -2.17 -1.34 -18.78
N TYR A 147 -0.99 -1.69 -18.27
CA TYR A 147 -0.83 -2.35 -16.96
C TYR A 147 -1.26 -1.42 -15.80
N ARG A 148 -0.90 -0.13 -15.84
CA ARG A 148 -1.46 0.86 -14.89
C ARG A 148 -2.98 0.93 -14.99
N ALA A 149 -3.53 0.95 -16.20
CA ALA A 149 -4.97 1.05 -16.41
C ALA A 149 -5.72 -0.18 -15.88
N SER A 150 -5.17 -1.40 -15.96
CA SER A 150 -5.82 -2.60 -15.41
C SER A 150 -5.99 -2.55 -13.89
N TYR A 151 -5.11 -1.83 -13.18
CA TYR A 151 -5.30 -1.56 -11.76
C TYR A 151 -6.52 -0.67 -11.46
N SER A 152 -6.93 0.21 -12.40
CA SER A 152 -8.14 1.03 -12.24
C SER A 152 -9.42 0.19 -12.21
N GLU A 153 -9.42 -0.95 -12.91
CA GLU A 153 -10.57 -1.87 -12.93
C GLU A 153 -10.80 -2.47 -11.54
N LEU A 154 -9.73 -2.76 -10.78
CA LEU A 154 -9.85 -3.22 -9.37
C LEU A 154 -10.57 -2.18 -8.48
N VAL A 155 -10.32 -0.88 -8.66
CA VAL A 155 -11.05 0.17 -7.91
C VAL A 155 -12.48 0.31 -8.34
N SER A 156 -12.79 0.11 -9.62
CA SER A 156 -14.17 0.22 -10.11
C SER A 156 -15.14 -0.75 -9.42
N CYS A 157 -14.59 -1.80 -8.80
CA CYS A 157 -15.31 -2.81 -8.04
C CYS A 157 -15.64 -2.39 -6.58
N THR A 158 -14.90 -1.45 -5.97
CA THR A 158 -15.14 -0.98 -4.58
C THR A 158 -16.43 -0.15 -4.38
N PRO A 159 -16.83 0.76 -5.30
CA PRO A 159 -18.08 1.54 -5.21
C PRO A 159 -19.36 0.69 -5.13
N VAL A 160 -19.34 -0.56 -5.59
CA VAL A 160 -20.54 -1.41 -5.64
C VAL A 160 -21.07 -1.72 -4.24
N PHE A 161 -20.19 -1.87 -3.24
CA PHE A 161 -20.58 -2.28 -1.89
C PHE A 161 -20.67 -1.11 -0.91
N LYS A 162 -19.88 -0.05 -1.08
CA LYS A 162 -19.78 1.05 -0.11
C LYS A 162 -21.14 1.68 0.26
N PRO A 163 -22.02 2.08 -0.70
CA PRO A 163 -23.33 2.65 -0.35
C PRO A 163 -24.22 1.68 0.46
N ARG A 164 -24.09 0.38 0.22
CA ARG A 164 -24.87 -0.65 0.93
C ARG A 164 -24.33 -0.92 2.33
N LEU A 165 -23.00 -0.93 2.49
CA LEU A 165 -22.35 -1.01 3.80
C LEU A 165 -22.69 0.21 4.67
N GLU A 166 -22.68 1.41 4.08
CA GLU A 166 -23.11 2.64 4.75
C GLU A 166 -24.59 2.59 5.15
N ALA A 167 -25.47 2.08 4.28
CA ALA A 167 -26.89 1.88 4.61
C ALA A 167 -27.07 0.90 5.79
N MET A 168 -26.32 -0.20 5.82
CA MET A 168 -26.33 -1.15 6.93
C MET A 168 -25.83 -0.51 8.23
N GLN A 169 -24.75 0.28 8.17
CA GLN A 169 -24.25 1.03 9.33
C GLN A 169 -25.29 2.03 9.86
N HIS A 170 -25.96 2.76 8.98
CA HIS A 170 -27.03 3.68 9.38
C HIS A 170 -28.20 2.96 10.05
N GLU A 171 -28.58 1.78 9.59
CA GLU A 171 -29.63 0.98 10.22
C GLU A 171 -29.20 0.45 11.60
N LEU A 172 -27.98 -0.07 11.72
CA LEU A 172 -27.39 -0.48 13.00
C LEU A 172 -27.32 0.69 14.01
N LEU A 173 -26.97 1.90 13.54
CA LEU A 173 -26.98 3.11 14.35
C LEU A 173 -28.40 3.51 14.80
N ARG A 174 -29.41 3.38 13.93
CA ARG A 174 -30.82 3.61 14.33
C ARG A 174 -31.31 2.62 15.38
N GLN A 175 -30.86 1.37 15.31
CA GLN A 175 -31.17 0.37 16.32
C GLN A 175 -30.49 0.68 17.66
N LYS A 176 -29.25 1.21 17.61
CA LYS A 176 -28.52 1.70 18.79
C LYS A 176 -29.28 2.79 19.54
N ASP A 177 -29.91 3.74 18.83
CA ASP A 177 -30.63 4.87 19.41
C ASP A 177 -31.98 4.48 20.05
N ARG A 178 -32.51 3.28 19.76
CA ARG A 178 -33.80 2.79 20.29
C ARG A 178 -33.72 2.12 21.67
N GLY A 179 -32.56 2.13 22.31
CA GLY A 179 -32.47 2.06 23.77
C GLY A 179 -32.10 0.71 24.41
N HIS A 180 -31.73 -0.33 23.67
CA HIS A 180 -31.04 -1.52 24.20
C HIS A 180 -29.95 -1.95 23.23
N VAL A 181 -28.74 -1.39 23.37
CA VAL A 181 -27.62 -1.72 22.49
C VAL A 181 -27.01 -3.04 22.93
N HIS A 182 -27.42 -4.14 22.27
CA HIS A 182 -26.73 -5.42 22.38
C HIS A 182 -25.26 -5.22 22.01
N GLU A 183 -24.34 -5.81 22.77
CA GLU A 183 -22.90 -5.61 22.63
C GLU A 183 -22.42 -5.91 21.20
N ASP A 184 -23.02 -6.92 20.58
CA ASP A 184 -22.73 -7.38 19.22
C ASP A 184 -22.97 -6.32 18.14
N VAL A 185 -23.99 -5.47 18.30
CA VAL A 185 -24.27 -4.36 17.37
C VAL A 185 -23.13 -3.34 17.41
N ARG A 186 -22.52 -3.08 18.58
CA ARG A 186 -21.37 -2.18 18.69
C ARG A 186 -20.14 -2.78 18.05
N HIS A 187 -19.88 -4.07 18.31
CA HIS A 187 -18.75 -4.78 17.75
C HIS A 187 -18.83 -4.83 16.22
N LEU A 188 -20.01 -5.13 15.67
CA LEU A 188 -20.25 -5.13 14.23
C LEU A 188 -20.07 -3.74 13.61
N LEU A 189 -20.61 -2.69 14.24
CA LEU A 189 -20.40 -1.30 13.79
C LEU A 189 -18.92 -0.92 13.75
N SER A 190 -18.16 -1.29 14.78
CA SER A 190 -16.72 -1.04 14.85
C SER A 190 -15.97 -1.78 13.74
N ALA A 191 -16.27 -3.07 13.54
CA ALA A 191 -15.65 -3.88 12.50
C ALA A 191 -15.95 -3.34 11.09
N LEU A 192 -17.21 -2.99 10.80
CA LEU A 192 -17.60 -2.38 9.53
C LEU A 192 -16.92 -1.02 9.29
N THR A 193 -16.71 -0.22 10.35
CA THR A 193 -16.02 1.06 10.25
C THR A 193 -14.56 0.85 9.84
N ARG A 194 -13.88 -0.13 10.43
CA ARG A 194 -12.50 -0.50 10.05
C ARG A 194 -12.41 -1.01 8.62
N TYR A 195 -13.34 -1.87 8.21
CA TYR A 195 -13.38 -2.36 6.82
C TYR A 195 -13.62 -1.23 5.81
N ASN A 196 -14.49 -0.25 6.12
CA ASN A 196 -14.69 0.92 5.26
C ASN A 196 -13.42 1.78 5.15
N ALA A 197 -12.70 1.98 6.25
CA ALA A 197 -11.42 2.69 6.23
C ALA A 197 -10.41 1.98 5.31
N LEU A 198 -10.31 0.65 5.41
CA LEU A 198 -9.48 -0.16 4.51
C LEU A 198 -9.89 -0.03 3.04
N ALA A 199 -11.19 -0.05 2.74
CA ALA A 199 -11.70 0.11 1.38
C ALA A 199 -11.36 1.49 0.80
N ASP A 200 -11.28 2.53 1.64
CA ASP A 200 -10.80 3.85 1.24
C ASP A 200 -9.27 3.86 1.04
N SER A 201 -8.49 3.18 1.88
CA SER A 201 -7.05 2.97 1.67
C SER A 201 -6.75 2.19 0.38
N ALA A 202 -7.57 1.19 0.03
CA ALA A 202 -7.47 0.43 -1.22
C ALA A 202 -7.63 1.34 -2.47
N ARG A 203 -8.49 2.37 -2.38
CA ARG A 203 -8.60 3.37 -3.45
C ARG A 203 -7.36 4.24 -3.54
N ALA A 204 -6.79 4.62 -2.40
CA ALA A 204 -5.52 5.37 -2.39
C ALA A 204 -4.39 4.54 -3.02
N PHE A 205 -4.33 3.23 -2.73
CA PHE A 205 -3.40 2.28 -3.34
C PHE A 205 -3.50 2.25 -4.87
N VAL A 206 -4.68 2.02 -5.44
CA VAL A 206 -4.79 1.98 -6.91
C VAL A 206 -4.52 3.36 -7.51
N ARG A 207 -4.96 4.44 -6.85
CA ARG A 207 -4.61 5.78 -7.30
C ARG A 207 -3.10 5.98 -7.35
N SER A 208 -2.32 5.49 -6.40
CA SER A 208 -0.87 5.64 -6.43
C SER A 208 -0.21 4.85 -7.57
N ILE A 209 -0.79 3.74 -8.02
CA ILE A 209 -0.32 3.01 -9.21
C ILE A 209 -0.73 3.72 -10.51
N VAL A 210 -1.97 4.22 -10.57
CA VAL A 210 -2.56 4.82 -11.77
C VAL A 210 -2.04 6.23 -12.03
N GLN A 211 -1.90 7.02 -10.96
CA GLN A 211 -1.45 8.40 -10.91
C GLN A 211 -0.69 8.62 -9.59
N PRO A 212 0.59 8.22 -9.50
CA PRO A 212 1.40 8.54 -8.34
C PRO A 212 1.41 10.07 -8.15
N PRO A 213 1.16 10.59 -6.94
CA PRO A 213 1.09 12.03 -6.68
C PRO A 213 2.45 12.71 -6.94
N PHE A 214 3.52 11.96 -6.68
CA PHE A 214 4.90 12.33 -6.99
C PHE A 214 5.63 11.12 -7.58
N GLU A 215 6.55 11.36 -8.50
CA GLU A 215 7.56 10.39 -8.92
C GLU A 215 8.66 10.32 -7.85
N LEU A 216 8.99 9.11 -7.39
CA LEU A 216 10.08 8.93 -6.44
C LEU A 216 11.42 8.89 -7.19
N VAL A 217 12.26 9.89 -6.98
CA VAL A 217 13.57 10.03 -7.61
C VAL A 217 14.65 9.84 -6.57
N PHE A 218 15.61 8.96 -6.85
CA PHE A 218 16.74 8.70 -5.95
C PHE A 218 17.99 9.37 -6.48
N HIS A 219 18.71 10.03 -5.59
CA HIS A 219 20.03 10.60 -5.84
C HIS A 219 21.01 10.05 -4.82
N ASP A 220 22.13 9.54 -5.31
CA ASP A 220 23.14 8.97 -4.45
C ASP A 220 24.29 9.98 -4.28
N ALA A 221 24.66 10.27 -3.04
CA ALA A 221 25.90 10.98 -2.76
C ALA A 221 27.10 10.08 -3.10
N GLU A 222 28.24 10.69 -3.47
CA GLU A 222 29.49 9.95 -3.73
C GLU A 222 29.87 9.06 -2.53
N THR A 223 29.71 9.59 -1.31
CA THR A 223 29.94 8.82 -0.07
C THR A 223 28.98 7.65 0.12
N PHE A 224 27.74 7.74 -0.38
CA PHE A 224 26.82 6.61 -0.35
C PHE A 224 27.27 5.52 -1.31
N GLN A 225 27.77 5.89 -2.50
CA GLN A 225 28.29 4.92 -3.48
C GLN A 225 29.51 4.18 -2.93
N ASP A 226 30.45 4.91 -2.33
CA ASP A 226 31.63 4.34 -1.67
C ASP A 226 31.25 3.38 -0.53
N ASP A 227 30.30 3.80 0.31
CA ASP A 227 29.76 2.96 1.39
C ASP A 227 29.08 1.70 0.81
N TRP A 228 28.30 1.84 -0.28
CA TRP A 228 27.56 0.77 -0.94
C TRP A 228 28.47 -0.30 -1.54
N GLU A 229 29.58 0.11 -2.17
CA GLU A 229 30.59 -0.83 -2.70
C GLU A 229 31.27 -1.68 -1.61
N GLY A 230 31.24 -1.21 -0.36
CA GLY A 230 31.80 -1.93 0.79
C GLY A 230 30.88 -2.99 1.41
N ILE A 231 29.64 -3.12 0.93
CA ILE A 231 28.65 -4.06 1.45
C ILE A 231 28.79 -5.41 0.74
N ASP A 232 28.46 -6.50 1.44
CA ASP A 232 28.43 -7.82 0.84
C ASP A 232 27.34 -7.91 -0.24
N VAL A 233 27.67 -8.54 -1.37
CA VAL A 233 26.79 -8.64 -2.55
C VAL A 233 25.46 -9.30 -2.19
N ASP A 234 25.48 -10.30 -1.31
CA ASP A 234 24.28 -11.00 -0.85
C ASP A 234 23.32 -10.08 -0.08
N ARG A 235 23.81 -8.96 0.47
CA ARG A 235 23.01 -7.98 1.24
C ARG A 235 22.52 -6.80 0.41
N HIS A 236 23.07 -6.58 -0.78
CA HIS A 236 22.64 -5.47 -1.65
C HIS A 236 21.16 -5.57 -1.99
N GLY A 237 20.66 -6.76 -2.34
CA GLY A 237 19.27 -6.97 -2.74
C GLY A 237 18.29 -6.68 -1.60
N ASP A 238 18.54 -7.22 -0.42
CA ASP A 238 17.70 -7.01 0.76
C ASP A 238 17.65 -5.54 1.16
N LEU A 239 18.80 -4.87 1.15
CA LEU A 239 18.90 -3.51 1.63
C LEU A 239 18.37 -2.50 0.61
N ALA A 240 18.60 -2.73 -0.69
CA ALA A 240 17.96 -1.96 -1.76
C ALA A 240 16.44 -2.09 -1.67
N THR A 241 15.93 -3.30 -1.43
CA THR A 241 14.50 -3.55 -1.23
C THR A 241 13.97 -2.76 -0.03
N GLU A 242 14.63 -2.83 1.13
CA GLU A 242 14.17 -2.14 2.34
C GLU A 242 14.19 -0.61 2.19
N ILE A 243 15.22 -0.04 1.54
CA ILE A 243 15.26 1.40 1.21
C ILE A 243 14.08 1.77 0.30
N ASN A 244 13.86 1.00 -0.77
CA ASN A 244 12.82 1.29 -1.74
C ASN A 244 11.43 1.19 -1.09
N ASP A 245 11.17 0.09 -0.38
CA ASP A 245 9.89 -0.16 0.29
C ASP A 245 9.60 0.92 1.33
N CYS A 246 10.62 1.34 2.09
CA CYS A 246 10.52 2.42 3.05
C CYS A 246 10.20 3.76 2.37
N CYS A 247 10.99 4.18 1.39
CA CYS A 247 10.81 5.48 0.74
C CYS A 247 9.51 5.55 -0.07
N GLN A 248 9.03 4.43 -0.60
CA GLN A 248 7.72 4.38 -1.22
C GLN A 248 6.61 4.76 -0.23
N LEU A 249 6.73 4.47 1.08
CA LEU A 249 5.73 4.84 2.09
C LEU A 249 5.46 6.34 2.15
N LEU A 250 6.43 7.20 1.81
CA LEU A 250 6.23 8.65 1.76
C LEU A 250 5.11 9.07 0.81
N LEU A 251 4.88 8.31 -0.26
CA LEU A 251 3.90 8.66 -1.29
C LEU A 251 2.45 8.37 -0.86
N TYR A 252 2.23 7.53 0.15
CA TYR A 252 0.88 6.98 0.39
C TYR A 252 0.58 6.50 1.83
N ASP A 253 1.58 6.33 2.70
CA ASP A 253 1.41 5.93 4.10
C ASP A 253 2.50 6.58 4.97
N LEU A 254 2.36 7.89 5.15
CA LEU A 254 3.30 8.71 5.90
C LEU A 254 3.39 8.26 7.38
N ASP A 255 2.31 7.73 7.94
CA ASP A 255 2.29 7.20 9.30
C ASP A 255 3.17 5.95 9.42
N GLN A 256 3.08 5.02 8.46
CA GLN A 256 3.94 3.84 8.44
C GLN A 256 5.39 4.21 8.12
N PHE A 257 5.62 5.19 7.25
CA PHE A 257 6.95 5.75 7.00
C PHE A 257 7.58 6.23 8.31
N HIS A 258 6.90 7.12 9.06
CA HIS A 258 7.38 7.64 10.33
C HIS A 258 7.55 6.59 11.43
N ARG A 259 6.95 5.40 11.30
CA ARG A 259 7.21 4.27 12.20
C ARG A 259 8.46 3.47 11.81
N LYS A 260 8.82 3.47 10.52
CA LYS A 260 10.01 2.76 10.00
C LYS A 260 11.28 3.59 10.16
N VAL A 261 11.19 4.92 10.12
CA VAL A 261 12.34 5.81 10.16
C VAL A 261 12.39 6.64 11.42
N GLU A 262 13.60 7.02 11.81
CA GLU A 262 13.83 8.04 12.82
C GLU A 262 14.08 9.38 12.11
N ARG A 263 13.34 10.42 12.49
CA ARG A 263 13.63 11.78 12.02
C ARG A 263 14.82 12.31 12.81
N VAL A 264 15.84 12.78 12.10
CA VAL A 264 16.99 13.44 12.73
C VAL A 264 16.75 14.94 12.74
N GLU A 265 16.80 15.53 13.94
CA GLU A 265 16.61 16.96 14.16
C GLU A 265 17.96 17.60 14.54
N PRO A 266 18.80 17.98 13.57
CA PRO A 266 20.01 18.74 13.86
C PRO A 266 19.65 20.10 14.47
N GLU A 267 20.53 20.63 15.33
CA GLU A 267 20.42 21.99 15.82
C GLU A 267 20.66 22.96 14.64
N LEU A 268 19.56 23.52 14.11
CA LEU A 268 19.56 24.50 13.03
C LEU A 268 19.07 25.85 13.53
N ASN A 269 19.44 26.91 12.81
CA ASN A 269 18.89 28.26 13.02
C ASN A 269 17.36 28.28 12.89
N ALA A 270 16.72 29.15 13.68
CA ALA A 270 15.26 29.26 13.73
C ALA A 270 14.64 29.52 12.34
N GLY A 271 13.72 28.64 11.94
CA GLY A 271 13.00 28.72 10.67
C GLY A 271 13.52 27.78 9.57
N LEU A 272 14.53 26.97 9.86
CA LEU A 272 14.99 25.88 8.99
C LEU A 272 14.47 24.55 9.54
N ASP A 273 13.80 23.78 8.69
CA ASP A 273 13.41 22.41 8.98
C ASP A 273 14.39 21.45 8.30
N ALA A 274 14.84 20.43 9.04
CA ALA A 274 15.60 19.33 8.46
C ALA A 274 14.63 18.26 7.94
N SER A 275 14.87 17.83 6.71
CA SER A 275 14.27 16.64 6.10
C SER A 275 15.20 15.44 6.18
N LEU A 276 16.00 15.33 7.25
CA LEU A 276 16.98 14.28 7.46
C LEU A 276 16.36 13.09 8.20
N TYR A 277 16.51 11.89 7.64
CA TYR A 277 15.94 10.66 8.16
C TYR A 277 16.98 9.55 8.25
N LEU A 278 16.74 8.65 9.21
CA LEU A 278 17.48 7.43 9.42
C LEU A 278 16.55 6.23 9.25
N LEU A 279 16.93 5.31 8.37
CA LEU A 279 16.30 3.99 8.28
C LEU A 279 17.23 2.94 8.92
N PRO A 280 16.85 2.35 10.07
CA PRO A 280 17.52 1.19 10.62
C PRO A 280 17.14 -0.07 9.85
N ASN A 281 18.13 -0.86 9.44
CA ASN A 281 17.93 -2.19 8.85
C ASN A 281 18.98 -3.16 9.41
N GLU A 282 18.58 -4.03 10.34
CA GLU A 282 19.49 -4.92 11.09
C GLU A 282 20.69 -4.14 11.68
N GLU A 283 21.90 -4.47 11.26
CA GLU A 283 23.15 -3.83 11.67
C GLU A 283 23.51 -2.59 10.84
N TRP A 284 22.72 -2.26 9.82
CA TRP A 284 22.95 -1.13 8.91
C TRP A 284 22.05 0.06 9.22
N ARG A 285 22.54 1.24 8.87
CA ARG A 285 21.90 2.54 9.07
C ARG A 285 22.00 3.32 7.76
N VAL A 286 20.85 3.62 7.17
CA VAL A 286 20.77 4.41 5.94
C VAL A 286 20.37 5.83 6.30
N ILE A 287 21.20 6.80 5.94
CA ILE A 287 20.96 8.22 6.21
C ILE A 287 20.57 8.87 4.88
N PHE A 288 19.43 9.55 4.85
CA PHE A 288 18.91 10.15 3.63
C PHE A 288 18.08 11.40 3.92
N THR A 289 17.86 12.21 2.88
CA THR A 289 16.95 13.36 2.93
C THR A 289 15.78 13.18 2.00
N VAL A 290 14.68 13.87 2.31
CA VAL A 290 13.44 13.85 1.52
C VAL A 290 13.06 15.28 1.14
N ASP A 291 13.00 15.58 -0.13
CA ASP A 291 12.57 16.88 -0.65
C ASP A 291 11.40 16.72 -1.61
N GLU A 292 10.34 17.48 -1.39
CA GLU A 292 9.23 17.57 -2.34
C GLU A 292 9.52 18.64 -3.39
N ASP A 293 9.50 18.25 -4.67
CA ASP A 293 9.53 19.17 -5.79
C ASP A 293 8.12 19.27 -6.43
N PRO A 294 7.31 20.27 -6.03
CA PRO A 294 5.96 20.45 -6.56
C PRO A 294 5.95 20.94 -8.02
N VAL A 295 7.07 21.42 -8.56
CA VAL A 295 7.14 21.87 -9.96
C VAL A 295 7.22 20.66 -10.88
N PHE A 296 8.07 19.70 -10.55
CA PHE A 296 8.24 18.48 -11.34
C PHE A 296 7.34 17.32 -10.90
N HIS A 297 6.59 17.50 -9.81
CA HIS A 297 5.83 16.41 -9.17
C HIS A 297 6.78 15.25 -8.84
N GLU A 298 7.94 15.58 -8.25
CA GLU A 298 8.91 14.60 -7.78
C GLU A 298 9.02 14.64 -6.25
N MET A 299 9.27 13.47 -5.67
CA MET A 299 9.73 13.34 -4.30
C MET A 299 11.17 12.84 -4.38
N ARG A 300 12.11 13.73 -4.13
CA ARG A 300 13.54 13.45 -4.22
C ARG A 300 14.03 12.85 -2.91
N ILE A 301 14.63 11.68 -3.02
CA ILE A 301 15.29 10.97 -1.95
C ILE A 301 16.79 11.08 -2.22
N SER A 302 17.51 11.83 -1.39
CA SER A 302 18.97 11.86 -1.50
C SER A 302 19.58 10.90 -0.49
N LEU A 303 20.12 9.77 -0.97
CA LEU A 303 20.83 8.78 -0.17
C LEU A 303 22.24 9.31 0.12
N LEU A 304 22.53 9.54 1.39
CA LEU A 304 23.75 10.26 1.81
C LEU A 304 24.84 9.31 2.27
N ARG A 305 24.46 8.35 3.13
CA ARG A 305 25.38 7.37 3.74
C ARG A 305 24.67 6.06 3.99
N ILE A 306 25.44 4.98 3.97
CA ILE A 306 25.02 3.68 4.47
C ILE A 306 26.12 3.06 5.30
N VAL A 307 25.88 2.92 6.60
CA VAL A 307 26.93 2.52 7.53
C VAL A 307 26.47 1.46 8.50
N HIS A 308 27.43 0.65 8.96
CA HIS A 308 27.20 -0.23 10.09
C HIS A 308 26.88 0.60 11.35
N GLU A 309 26.01 0.09 12.22
CA GLU A 309 25.50 0.81 13.41
C GLU A 309 26.61 1.34 14.32
N SER A 310 27.73 0.62 14.40
CA SER A 310 28.92 1.00 15.18
C SER A 310 29.62 2.27 14.69
N LYS A 311 29.34 2.70 13.44
CA LYS A 311 29.89 3.92 12.82
C LYS A 311 28.86 5.04 12.67
N TYR A 312 27.60 4.78 13.05
CA TYR A 312 26.48 5.67 12.80
C TYR A 312 26.69 7.09 13.31
N GLU A 313 27.04 7.28 14.59
CA GLU A 313 27.20 8.60 15.21
C GLU A 313 28.22 9.48 14.48
N ASN A 314 29.34 8.88 14.06
CA ASN A 314 30.38 9.57 13.31
C ASN A 314 29.89 9.96 11.92
N ALA A 315 29.25 9.01 11.21
CA ALA A 315 28.72 9.26 9.88
C ALA A 315 27.62 10.32 9.88
N LEU A 316 26.74 10.29 10.89
CA LEU A 316 25.68 11.30 11.06
C LEU A 316 26.28 12.68 11.33
N SER A 317 27.27 12.76 12.22
CA SER A 317 27.96 14.02 12.52
C SER A 317 28.63 14.61 11.28
N ASP A 318 29.24 13.76 10.46
CA ASP A 318 29.86 14.17 9.19
C ASP A 318 28.78 14.69 8.21
N VAL A 319 27.67 13.97 8.04
CA VAL A 319 26.54 14.39 7.19
C VAL A 319 25.94 15.71 7.64
N ILE A 320 25.67 15.88 8.94
CA ILE A 320 25.12 17.11 9.49
C ILE A 320 26.09 18.27 9.23
N ARG A 321 27.39 18.06 9.44
CA ARG A 321 28.40 19.08 9.16
C ARG A 321 28.42 19.43 7.66
N GLU A 322 28.40 18.45 6.77
CA GLU A 322 28.45 18.69 5.32
C GLU A 322 27.22 19.42 4.79
N LEU A 323 26.03 19.04 5.26
CA LEU A 323 24.77 19.67 4.83
C LEU A 323 24.54 21.05 5.47
N TYR A 324 24.93 21.22 6.75
CA TYR A 324 24.47 22.36 7.55
C TYR A 324 25.58 23.25 8.12
N ALA A 325 26.88 23.00 7.86
CA ALA A 325 27.98 23.81 8.41
C ALA A 325 27.86 25.32 8.10
N GLY A 326 27.30 25.70 6.95
CA GLY A 326 27.09 27.11 6.59
C GLY A 326 25.92 27.80 7.32
N TRP A 327 25.13 27.05 8.07
CA TRP A 327 23.89 27.52 8.70
C TRP A 327 23.97 27.59 10.23
N ASN A 328 25.07 27.12 10.82
CA ASN A 328 25.31 27.16 12.28
C ASN A 328 26.28 28.30 12.70
N GLU A 329 26.76 29.10 11.75
CA GLU A 329 27.56 30.30 12.01
C GLU A 329 26.65 31.54 11.98
N SER A 330 26.05 31.90 13.12
CA SER A 330 25.36 33.19 13.33
C SER A 330 25.49 33.67 14.76
#